data_AF-A0A0Q6K323-F1
#
_entry.id   AF-A0A0Q6K323-F1
#
_cell.length_a   1.000
_cell.length_b   1.000
_cell.length_c   1.000
_cell.angle_alpha   90.00
_cell.angle_beta   90.00
_cell.angle_gamma   90.00
#
_symmetry.space_group_name_H-M   'P 1'
#
loop_
_entity.id
_entity.type
_entity.pdbx_description
1 polymer ?
#
loop_
_entity_poly.entity_id
_entity_poly.type
_entity_poly.pdbx_seq_one_letter_code
_entity_poly.pdbx_strand_id
1 'polypeptide(L)'
;MLGTRLTAGVCGLMQVAVGALYLGPSQLVRRPQPPDQISLVVYIEQAGPYWVFLFAVTGVFLLTAAARGKGFVVAHSVSMVAWTFYGLAIFFGAWFSEPPTPVLAATIAVFMGFIHVTLALGAAERGYR
;
A
#
# COMPACT_ATOMS: atom_id res chain seq x y z
N MET A 1 -6.66 20.51 -13.04
CA MET A 1 -6.94 19.20 -12.41
C MET A 1 -6.35 17.98 -13.12
N LEU A 2 -5.96 18.03 -14.41
CA LEU A 2 -5.51 16.82 -15.14
C LEU A 2 -4.37 16.09 -14.43
N GLY A 3 -3.32 16.81 -14.00
CA GLY A 3 -2.19 16.22 -13.26
C GLY A 3 -2.63 15.44 -12.02
N THR A 4 -3.46 16.04 -11.15
CA THR A 4 -3.99 15.37 -9.94
C THR A 4 -4.78 14.10 -10.28
N ARG A 5 -5.60 14.13 -11.34
CA ARG A 5 -6.35 12.95 -11.79
C ARG A 5 -5.42 11.85 -12.31
N LEU A 6 -4.42 12.20 -13.10
CA LEU A 6 -3.45 11.23 -13.63
C LEU A 6 -2.61 10.63 -12.52
N THR A 7 -2.10 11.43 -11.58
CA THR A 7 -1.34 10.93 -10.43
C THR A 7 -2.18 9.99 -9.58
N ALA A 8 -3.42 10.39 -9.22
CA ALA A 8 -4.33 9.51 -8.49
C ALA A 8 -4.63 8.22 -9.26
N GLY A 9 -4.86 8.32 -10.57
CA GLY A 9 -5.10 7.17 -11.45
C GLY A 9 -3.93 6.18 -11.46
N VAL A 10 -2.70 6.67 -11.65
CA VAL A 10 -1.49 5.85 -11.66
C VAL A 10 -1.23 5.22 -10.29
N CYS A 11 -1.36 5.97 -9.20
CA CYS A 11 -1.24 5.43 -7.85
C CYS A 11 -2.32 4.36 -7.59
N GLY A 12 -3.55 4.57 -8.08
CA GLY A 12 -4.64 3.61 -7.97
C GLY A 12 -4.34 2.31 -8.71
N LEU A 13 -3.88 2.40 -9.96
CA LEU A 13 -3.45 1.24 -10.75
C LEU A 13 -2.29 0.49 -10.09
N MET A 14 -1.30 1.21 -9.56
CA MET A 14 -0.18 0.62 -8.82
C MET A 14 -0.69 -0.19 -7.61
N GLN A 15 -1.61 0.37 -6.82
CA GLN A 15 -2.15 -0.34 -5.65
C GLN A 15 -2.95 -1.58 -6.07
N VAL A 16 -3.82 -1.47 -7.08
CA VAL A 16 -4.55 -2.64 -7.60
C VAL A 16 -3.58 -3.72 -8.10
N ALA A 17 -2.50 -3.34 -8.80
CA ALA A 17 -1.48 -4.29 -9.23
C ALA A 17 -0.78 -4.97 -8.06
N VAL A 18 -0.43 -4.24 -7.01
CA VAL A 18 0.15 -4.80 -5.77
C VAL A 18 -0.83 -5.77 -5.10
N GLY A 19 -2.11 -5.39 -4.98
CA GLY A 19 -3.15 -6.27 -4.45
C GLY A 19 -3.32 -7.54 -5.28
N ALA A 20 -3.20 -7.46 -6.60
CA ALA A 20 -3.25 -8.61 -7.49
C ALA A 20 -2.05 -9.55 -7.33
N LEU A 21 -0.84 -9.03 -7.04
CA LEU A 21 0.33 -9.87 -6.74
C LEU A 21 0.10 -10.74 -5.50
N TYR A 22 -0.66 -10.24 -4.52
CA TYR A 22 -1.05 -10.99 -3.31
C TYR A 22 -2.07 -12.12 -3.57
N LEU A 23 -2.73 -12.14 -4.74
CA LEU A 23 -3.56 -13.28 -5.17
C LEU A 23 -2.73 -14.37 -5.86
N GLY A 24 -1.50 -14.06 -6.26
CA GLY A 24 -0.60 -14.99 -6.92
C GLY A 24 0.17 -15.89 -5.94
N PRO A 25 1.14 -16.67 -6.47
CA PRO A 25 2.04 -17.46 -5.64
C PRO A 25 2.78 -16.58 -4.61
N SER A 26 2.90 -17.05 -3.36
CA SER A 26 3.50 -16.25 -2.27
C SER A 26 4.93 -15.80 -2.56
N GLN A 27 5.64 -16.50 -3.44
CA GLN A 27 7.00 -16.19 -3.91
C GLN A 27 7.08 -14.83 -4.61
N LEU A 28 5.97 -14.31 -5.14
CA LEU A 28 5.92 -12.99 -5.78
C LEU A 28 6.04 -11.84 -4.79
N VAL A 29 5.58 -12.04 -3.55
CA VAL A 29 5.48 -10.98 -2.53
C VAL A 29 6.44 -11.19 -1.37
N ARG A 30 6.97 -12.41 -1.20
CA ARG A 30 7.96 -12.71 -0.17
C ARG A 30 8.77 -13.96 -0.51
N ARG A 31 9.93 -14.07 0.15
CA ARG A 31 10.67 -15.33 0.19
C ARG A 31 9.93 -16.38 1.05
N PRO A 32 10.15 -17.68 0.82
CA PRO A 32 9.71 -18.72 1.74
C PRO A 32 10.25 -18.49 3.15
N GLN A 33 9.43 -18.76 4.16
CA GLN A 33 9.88 -18.69 5.54
C GLN A 33 10.36 -20.06 6.02
N PRO A 34 11.45 -20.12 6.79
CA PRO A 34 11.80 -21.29 7.57
C PRO A 34 10.62 -21.77 8.42
N PRO A 35 10.57 -23.08 8.75
CA PRO A 35 9.62 -23.58 9.74
C PRO A 35 9.76 -22.77 11.04
N ASP A 36 8.64 -22.48 11.70
CA ASP A 36 8.56 -21.83 13.01
C ASP A 36 8.97 -20.34 13.10
N GLN A 37 9.29 -19.69 11.97
CA GLN A 37 9.60 -18.26 11.97
C GLN A 37 8.31 -17.41 12.09
N ILE A 38 8.26 -16.53 13.10
CA ILE A 38 7.17 -15.57 13.26
C ILE A 38 7.35 -14.41 12.28
N SER A 39 6.32 -14.16 11.48
CA SER A 39 6.27 -12.99 10.60
C SER A 39 4.91 -12.32 10.71
N LEU A 40 4.91 -11.05 11.10
CA LEU A 40 3.67 -10.28 11.25
C LEU A 40 2.88 -10.22 9.94
N VAL A 41 3.57 -10.17 8.79
CA VAL A 41 2.94 -10.19 7.46
C VAL A 41 2.24 -11.54 7.22
N VAL A 42 2.88 -12.66 7.55
CA VAL A 42 2.26 -14.00 7.45
C VAL A 42 1.11 -14.14 8.43
N TYR A 43 1.27 -13.68 9.66
CA TYR A 43 0.23 -13.73 10.68
C TYR A 43 -1.04 -13.01 10.20
N ILE A 44 -0.88 -11.82 9.61
CA ILE A 44 -2.00 -11.07 9.00
C ILE A 44 -2.58 -11.87 7.83
N GLU A 45 -1.76 -12.42 6.93
CA GLU A 45 -2.26 -13.22 5.80
C GLU A 45 -3.03 -14.48 6.22
N GLN A 46 -2.60 -15.15 7.29
CA GLN A 46 -3.27 -16.34 7.81
C GLN A 46 -4.66 -16.03 8.36
N ALA A 47 -4.87 -14.81 8.87
CA ALA A 47 -6.18 -14.36 9.33
C ALA A 47 -7.13 -14.00 8.16
N GLY A 48 -6.61 -13.85 6.94
CA GLY A 48 -7.39 -13.53 5.74
C GLY A 48 -6.58 -12.73 4.71
N PRO A 49 -7.14 -12.49 3.50
CA PRO A 49 -6.43 -11.80 2.42
C PRO A 49 -6.45 -10.27 2.62
N TYR A 50 -6.08 -9.81 3.82
CA TYR A 50 -6.16 -8.40 4.20
C TYR A 50 -5.31 -7.49 3.33
N TRP A 51 -4.14 -7.94 2.85
CA TRP A 51 -3.31 -7.16 1.93
C TRP A 51 -4.00 -6.95 0.58
N VAL A 52 -4.66 -7.98 0.06
CA VAL A 52 -5.45 -7.89 -1.18
C VAL A 52 -6.55 -6.85 -0.99
N PHE A 53 -7.34 -6.97 0.08
CA PHE A 53 -8.42 -6.02 0.36
C PHE A 53 -7.91 -4.61 0.57
N LEU A 54 -6.86 -4.44 1.38
CA LEU A 54 -6.26 -3.15 1.67
C LEU A 54 -5.88 -2.44 0.37
N PHE A 55 -5.06 -3.07 -0.47
CA PHE A 55 -4.57 -2.45 -1.70
C PHE A 55 -5.63 -2.33 -2.80
N ALA A 56 -6.53 -3.31 -2.93
CA ALA A 56 -7.60 -3.24 -3.93
C ALA A 56 -8.60 -2.13 -3.58
N VAL A 57 -9.02 -2.01 -2.31
CA VAL A 57 -9.99 -0.99 -1.88
C VAL A 57 -9.39 0.40 -2.01
N THR A 58 -8.17 0.62 -1.51
CA THR A 58 -7.54 1.95 -1.61
C THR A 58 -7.20 2.31 -3.06
N GLY A 59 -6.82 1.32 -3.88
CA GLY A 59 -6.59 1.49 -5.30
C GLY A 59 -7.86 1.89 -6.07
N VAL A 60 -8.96 1.17 -5.86
CA VAL A 60 -10.29 1.50 -6.43
C VAL A 60 -10.75 2.87 -5.97
N PHE A 61 -10.47 3.25 -4.73
CA PHE A 61 -10.86 4.56 -4.22
C PHE A 61 -10.12 5.70 -4.93
N LEU A 62 -8.81 5.54 -5.18
CA LEU A 62 -8.03 6.48 -5.98
C LEU A 62 -8.49 6.55 -7.44
N LEU A 63 -8.78 5.39 -8.06
CA LEU A 63 -9.32 5.34 -9.43
C LEU A 63 -10.68 6.05 -9.50
N THR A 64 -11.53 5.86 -8.49
CA THR A 64 -12.82 6.53 -8.38
C THR A 64 -12.65 8.04 -8.22
N ALA A 65 -11.70 8.50 -7.39
CA ALA A 65 -11.39 9.91 -7.24
C ALA A 65 -10.85 10.53 -8.55
N ALA A 66 -9.97 9.81 -9.25
CA ALA A 66 -9.45 10.20 -10.56
C ALA A 66 -10.55 10.30 -11.62
N ALA A 67 -11.46 9.33 -11.68
CA ALA A 67 -12.59 9.32 -12.61
C ALA A 67 -13.56 10.48 -12.32
N ARG A 68 -13.93 10.68 -11.06
CA ARG A 68 -14.92 11.68 -10.64
C ARG A 68 -14.36 13.10 -10.52
N GLY A 69 -13.04 13.27 -10.47
CA GLY A 69 -12.41 14.57 -10.29
C GLY A 69 -12.58 15.19 -8.90
N LYS A 70 -12.86 14.37 -7.87
CA LYS A 70 -13.08 14.81 -6.48
C LYS A 70 -12.76 13.69 -5.48
N GLY A 71 -12.60 14.02 -4.20
CA GLY A 71 -12.30 13.05 -3.15
C GLY A 71 -10.81 12.73 -2.99
N PHE A 72 -9.92 13.53 -3.57
CA PHE A 72 -8.48 13.21 -3.62
C PHE A 72 -7.84 13.25 -2.23
N VAL A 73 -8.26 14.18 -1.37
CA VAL A 73 -7.69 14.30 -0.02
C VAL A 73 -7.96 13.01 0.75
N VAL A 74 -9.20 12.54 0.73
CA VAL A 74 -9.59 11.32 1.43
C VAL A 74 -8.91 10.10 0.79
N ALA A 75 -8.94 9.96 -0.54
CA ALA A 75 -8.37 8.82 -1.23
C ALA A 75 -6.85 8.67 -0.99
N HIS A 76 -6.10 9.77 -1.06
CA HIS A 76 -4.66 9.75 -0.74
C HIS A 76 -4.41 9.55 0.76
N SER A 77 -5.23 10.10 1.67
CA SER A 77 -5.06 9.89 3.12
C SER A 77 -5.26 8.43 3.52
N VAL A 78 -6.29 7.76 3.00
CA VAL A 78 -6.51 6.33 3.27
C VAL A 78 -5.38 5.49 2.66
N SER A 79 -4.92 5.85 1.46
CA SER A 79 -3.76 5.20 0.82
C SER A 79 -2.46 5.37 1.61
N MET A 80 -2.26 6.53 2.25
CA MET A 80 -1.12 6.73 3.15
C MET A 80 -1.16 5.73 4.29
N VAL A 81 -2.30 5.58 4.97
CA VAL A 81 -2.44 4.63 6.08
C VAL A 81 -2.13 3.21 5.60
N ALA A 82 -2.65 2.82 4.44
CA ALA A 82 -2.40 1.50 3.85
C ALA A 82 -0.90 1.25 3.61
N TRP A 83 -0.22 2.16 2.93
CA TRP A 83 1.20 2.03 2.60
C TRP A 83 2.10 2.06 3.84
N THR A 84 1.84 2.97 4.78
CA THR A 84 2.59 3.06 6.02
C THR A 84 2.38 1.82 6.89
N PHE A 85 1.13 1.37 7.06
CA PHE A 85 0.82 0.15 7.81
C PHE A 85 1.51 -1.07 7.20
N TYR A 86 1.43 -1.23 5.88
CA TYR A 86 2.10 -2.32 5.17
C TYR A 86 3.63 -2.29 5.36
N GLY A 87 4.26 -1.12 5.17
CA GLY A 87 5.70 -0.97 5.36
C GLY A 87 6.14 -1.26 6.79
N LEU A 88 5.40 -0.77 7.79
CA LEU A 88 5.67 -1.06 9.20
C LEU A 88 5.50 -2.55 9.52
N ALA A 89 4.49 -3.21 8.96
CA ALA A 89 4.30 -4.65 9.16
C ALA A 89 5.49 -5.47 8.64
N ILE A 90 6.09 -5.05 7.51
CA ILE A 90 7.32 -5.68 6.99
C ILE A 90 8.50 -5.36 7.89
N PHE A 91 8.69 -4.11 8.34
CA PHE A 91 9.80 -3.75 9.24
C PHE A 91 9.76 -4.54 10.54
N PHE A 92 8.60 -4.59 11.20
CA PHE A 92 8.42 -5.38 12.41
C PHE A 92 8.63 -6.87 12.12
N GLY A 93 8.07 -7.39 11.03
CA GLY A 93 8.32 -8.78 10.61
C GLY A 93 9.80 -9.08 10.41
N ALA A 94 10.55 -8.17 9.79
CA ALA A 94 11.98 -8.33 9.54
C ALA A 94 12.83 -8.35 10.80
N TRP A 95 12.44 -7.58 11.81
CA TRP A 95 13.13 -7.53 13.10
C TRP A 95 13.11 -8.87 13.85
N PHE A 96 12.05 -9.66 13.67
CA PHE A 96 11.86 -10.97 14.31
C PHE A 96 12.21 -12.16 13.40
N SER A 97 12.78 -11.90 12.23
CA SER A 97 13.04 -12.91 11.20
C SER A 97 14.46 -13.46 11.26
N GLU A 98 14.60 -14.78 11.27
CA GLU A 98 15.90 -15.47 11.16
C GLU A 98 15.90 -16.47 9.97
N PRO A 99 16.69 -16.23 8.91
CA PRO A 99 17.61 -15.11 8.73
C PRO A 99 16.87 -13.77 8.50
N PRO A 100 17.52 -12.60 8.61
CA PRO A 100 16.86 -11.32 8.36
C PRO A 100 16.16 -11.29 7.00
N THR A 101 14.91 -10.82 6.95
CA THR A 101 14.22 -10.62 5.67
C THR A 101 14.63 -9.30 5.03
N PRO A 102 14.65 -9.20 3.69
CA PRO A 102 14.91 -7.93 3.01
C PRO A 102 13.91 -6.83 3.42
N VAL A 103 14.42 -5.65 3.78
CA VAL A 103 13.60 -4.49 4.19
C VAL A 103 13.37 -3.47 3.07
N LEU A 104 13.86 -3.73 1.85
CA LEU A 104 13.71 -2.83 0.71
C LEU A 104 12.24 -2.48 0.43
N ALA A 105 11.37 -3.48 0.39
CA ALA A 105 9.94 -3.27 0.17
C ALA A 105 9.29 -2.46 1.32
N ALA A 106 9.74 -2.66 2.56
CA ALA A 106 9.29 -1.89 3.72
C ALA A 106 9.63 -0.41 3.57
N THR A 107 10.88 -0.12 3.21
CA THR A 107 11.38 1.25 2.98
C THR A 107 10.59 1.95 1.87
N ILE A 108 10.40 1.28 0.74
CA ILE A 108 9.62 1.83 -0.40
C ILE A 108 8.17 2.09 0.04
N ALA A 109 7.55 1.16 0.76
CA ALA A 109 6.17 1.29 1.21
C ALA A 109 5.98 2.48 2.17
N VAL A 110 6.85 2.66 3.16
CA VAL A 110 6.79 3.82 4.07
C VAL A 110 6.99 5.13 3.31
N PHE A 111 7.94 5.17 2.36
CA PHE A 111 8.15 6.35 1.53
C PHE A 111 6.93 6.67 0.65
N MET A 112 6.29 5.66 0.08
CA MET A 112 5.01 5.83 -0.63
C MET A 112 3.92 6.37 0.29
N GLY A 113 3.88 5.97 1.56
CA GLY A 113 3.02 6.56 2.58
C GLY A 113 3.21 8.08 2.67
N PHE A 114 4.46 8.55 2.75
CA PHE A 114 4.77 9.99 2.77
C PHE A 114 4.41 10.70 1.46
N ILE A 115 4.64 10.07 0.30
CA ILE A 115 4.17 10.61 -0.99
C ILE A 115 2.65 10.80 -0.98
N HIS A 116 1.91 9.84 -0.45
CA HIS A 116 0.45 9.97 -0.32
C HIS A 116 0.05 11.13 0.62
N VAL A 117 0.80 11.41 1.70
CA VAL A 117 0.58 12.62 2.52
C VAL A 117 0.74 13.88 1.69
N THR A 118 1.87 14.03 0.98
CA THR A 118 2.15 15.27 0.24
C THR A 118 1.15 15.50 -0.89
N LEU A 119 0.68 14.42 -1.53
CA LEU A 119 -0.40 14.48 -2.52
C LEU A 119 -1.73 14.90 -1.90
N ALA A 120 -2.09 14.38 -0.72
CA ALA A 120 -3.30 14.78 -0.01
C ALA A 120 -3.26 16.26 0.39
N LEU A 121 -2.14 16.72 0.97
CA LEU A 121 -1.94 18.13 1.35
C LEU A 121 -2.01 19.05 0.13
N GLY A 122 -1.28 18.71 -0.94
CA GLY A 122 -1.32 19.50 -2.17
C GLY A 122 -2.69 19.48 -2.86
N ALA A 123 -3.48 18.42 -2.71
CA ALA A 123 -4.87 18.40 -3.17
C ALA A 123 -5.76 19.33 -2.33
N ALA A 124 -5.58 19.33 -1.01
CA ALA A 124 -6.33 20.20 -0.10
C ALA A 124 -6.07 21.69 -0.36
N GLU A 125 -4.80 22.08 -0.55
CA GLU A 125 -4.40 23.46 -0.88
C GLU A 125 -5.02 23.95 -2.19
N ARG A 126 -5.16 23.05 -3.18
CA ARG A 126 -5.76 23.36 -4.49
C ARG A 126 -7.30 23.26 -4.49
N GLY A 127 -7.93 23.00 -3.34
CA GLY A 127 -9.38 22.85 -3.22
C GLY A 127 -9.94 21.56 -3.82
N TYR A 128 -9.09 20.59 -4.17
CA TYR A 128 -9.47 19.31 -4.76
C TYR A 128 -9.81 18.27 -3.67
N ARG A 129 -10.77 18.61 -2.81
CA ARG A 129 -11.15 17.77 -1.67
C ARG A 129 -11.85 16.49 -2.11
#